data_AF-A0A386ZP98-F1
#
_entry.id   AF-A0A386ZP98-F1
#
_cell.length_a   1.000
_cell.length_b   1.000
_cell.length_c   1.000
_cell.angle_alpha   90.00
_cell.angle_beta   90.00
_cell.angle_gamma   90.00
#
_symmetry.space_group_name_H-M   'P 1'
#
loop_
_entity.id
_entity.type
_entity.pdbx_description
1 polymer ?
#
loop_
_entity_poly.entity_id
_entity_poly.type
_entity_poly.pdbx_seq_one_letter_code
_entity_poly.pdbx_strand_id
1 'polypeptide(L)'
;MLSVDGPHADRSAALFNNRHLVTVVLAIADTDFPAEFTTRQVAVATGLADSLIRPILQRFLAAGLLSPVTAPSSIRGAKYFDAQLNSPAWRGLIALCRELAGSDRL
;
A
#
# COMPACT_ATOMS: atom_id res chain seq x y z
N MET A 1 5.53 17.67 -7.25
CA MET A 1 6.14 17.40 -5.94
C MET A 1 5.02 17.51 -4.92
N LEU A 2 4.35 16.39 -4.61
CA LEU A 2 3.24 16.38 -3.66
C LEU A 2 3.82 16.52 -2.25
N SER A 3 3.55 17.63 -1.58
CA SER A 3 3.90 17.80 -0.17
C SER A 3 3.11 16.77 0.62
N VAL A 4 3.79 15.82 1.25
CA VAL A 4 3.18 14.71 2.02
C VAL A 4 2.73 15.17 3.42
N ASP A 5 2.97 16.44 3.76
CA ASP A 5 2.46 17.09 4.97
C ASP A 5 1.09 17.71 4.67
N GLY A 6 0.04 16.92 4.89
CA GLY A 6 -1.34 17.35 4.71
C GLY A 6 -2.30 16.57 5.62
N PRO A 7 -3.57 17.00 5.72
CA PRO A 7 -4.57 16.42 6.64
C PRO A 7 -4.74 14.90 6.51
N HIS A 8 -4.51 14.37 5.30
CA HIS A 8 -4.53 12.94 5.01
C HIS A 8 -3.43 12.16 5.74
N ALA A 9 -2.22 12.72 5.81
CA ALA A 9 -1.10 12.07 6.50
C ALA A 9 -1.37 12.01 8.01
N ASP A 10 -1.97 13.07 8.57
CA ASP A 10 -2.35 13.13 9.99
C ASP A 10 -3.47 12.15 10.32
N ARG A 11 -4.52 12.07 9.50
CA ARG A 11 -5.59 11.08 9.66
C ARG A 11 -5.06 9.65 9.51
N SER A 12 -4.18 9.41 8.54
CA SER A 12 -3.55 8.10 8.33
C SER A 12 -2.69 7.72 9.55
N ALA A 13 -1.95 8.68 10.11
CA ALA A 13 -1.19 8.46 11.35
C ALA A 13 -2.12 8.16 12.53
N ALA A 14 -3.21 8.91 12.70
CA ALA A 14 -4.15 8.73 13.81
C ALA A 14 -4.91 7.39 13.75
N LEU A 15 -5.35 6.98 12.56
CA LEU A 15 -6.17 5.76 12.39
C LEU A 15 -5.34 4.49 12.27
N PHE A 16 -4.20 4.57 11.59
CA PHE A 16 -3.42 3.38 11.23
C PHE A 16 -2.03 3.33 11.84
N ASN A 17 -1.67 4.31 12.68
CA ASN A 17 -0.33 4.47 13.24
C ASN A 17 0.75 4.44 12.14
N ASN A 18 0.42 5.01 10.97
CA ASN A 18 1.32 5.18 9.85
C ASN A 18 0.81 6.26 8.90
N ARG A 19 1.58 7.34 8.76
CA ARG A 19 1.20 8.50 7.92
C ARG A 19 1.14 8.23 6.42
N HIS A 20 1.75 7.14 5.94
CA HIS A 20 1.85 6.81 4.52
C HIS A 20 0.92 5.68 4.09
N LEU A 21 0.15 5.08 5.02
CA LEU A 21 -0.66 3.91 4.71
C LEU A 21 -1.70 4.20 3.64
N VAL A 22 -2.45 5.30 3.77
CA VAL A 22 -3.45 5.70 2.76
C VAL A 22 -2.80 5.86 1.39
N THR A 23 -1.66 6.56 1.31
CA THR A 23 -0.91 6.73 0.07
C THR A 23 -0.49 5.39 -0.55
N VAL A 24 0.01 4.45 0.26
CA VAL A 24 0.44 3.14 -0.21
C VAL A 24 -0.73 2.29 -0.69
N VAL A 25 -1.85 2.26 0.04
CA VAL A 25 -3.04 1.50 -0.37
C VAL A 25 -3.59 2.03 -1.68
N LEU A 26 -3.75 3.35 -1.81
CA LEU A 26 -4.26 3.95 -3.03
C LEU A 26 -3.32 3.75 -4.20
N ALA A 27 -2.00 3.84 -3.99
CA ALA A 27 -1.04 3.52 -5.05
C ALA A 27 -1.14 2.06 -5.50
N ILE A 28 -1.37 1.11 -4.59
CA ILE A 28 -1.60 -0.31 -4.95
C ILE A 28 -2.94 -0.48 -5.69
N ALA A 29 -3.96 0.28 -5.34
CA ALA A 29 -5.28 0.18 -5.95
C ALA A 29 -5.39 0.86 -7.33
N ASP A 30 -4.70 1.98 -7.51
CA ASP A 30 -4.82 2.83 -8.69
C ASP A 30 -3.70 2.57 -9.72
N THR A 31 -2.64 1.86 -9.33
CA THR A 31 -1.64 1.35 -10.27
C THR A 31 -2.10 0.00 -10.80
N ASP A 32 -2.05 -0.17 -12.12
CA ASP A 32 -2.23 -1.47 -12.78
C ASP A 32 -0.99 -2.34 -12.52
N PHE A 33 -0.85 -2.80 -11.28
CA PHE A 33 0.19 -3.74 -10.93
C PHE A 33 -0.09 -5.08 -11.61
N PRO A 34 0.96 -5.81 -12.02
CA PRO A 34 0.79 -7.23 -12.32
C PRO A 34 0.17 -7.92 -11.10
N ALA A 35 -0.40 -9.12 -11.30
CA ALA A 35 -0.97 -9.92 -10.21
C ALA A 35 -0.03 -10.06 -8.98
N GLU A 36 1.26 -9.88 -9.21
CA GLU A 36 2.30 -9.86 -8.19
C GLU A 36 3.10 -8.56 -8.30
N PHE A 37 3.40 -7.93 -7.17
CA PHE A 37 4.25 -6.73 -7.11
C PHE A 37 5.30 -6.82 -6.02
N THR A 38 6.33 -5.99 -6.13
CA THR A 38 7.44 -5.89 -5.19
C THR A 38 7.37 -4.61 -4.38
N THR A 39 8.09 -4.56 -3.25
CA THR A 39 8.26 -3.32 -2.48
C THR A 39 8.80 -2.18 -3.35
N ARG A 40 9.70 -2.48 -4.30
CA ARG A 40 10.31 -1.48 -5.17
C ARG A 40 9.32 -0.90 -6.16
N GLN A 41 8.42 -1.72 -6.71
CA GLN A 41 7.36 -1.25 -7.61
C GLN A 41 6.40 -0.29 -6.89
N VAL A 42 6.02 -0.61 -5.65
CA VAL A 42 5.22 0.29 -4.81
C VAL A 42 5.98 1.58 -4.51
N ALA A 43 7.28 1.50 -4.21
CA ALA A 43 8.14 2.67 -3.96
C ALA A 43 8.22 3.62 -5.14
N VAL A 44 8.32 3.07 -6.36
CA VAL A 44 8.29 3.86 -7.59
C VAL A 44 6.91 4.50 -7.79
N ALA A 45 5.82 3.77 -7.56
CA ALA A 45 4.46 4.30 -7.71
C ALA A 45 4.13 5.41 -6.71
N THR A 46 4.60 5.31 -5.47
CA THR A 46 4.33 6.31 -4.42
C THR A 46 5.37 7.42 -4.33
N GLY A 47 6.56 7.25 -4.94
CA GLY A 47 7.72 8.13 -4.73
C GLY A 47 8.30 8.07 -3.30
N LEU A 48 7.99 7.02 -2.53
CA LEU A 48 8.46 6.86 -1.15
C LEU A 48 9.66 5.92 -1.09
N ALA A 49 10.48 6.04 -0.04
CA ALA A 49 11.58 5.11 0.18
C ALA A 49 11.07 3.71 0.58
N ASP A 50 11.76 2.66 0.13
CA ASP A 50 11.47 1.26 0.47
C ASP A 50 11.36 1.02 1.99
N SER A 51 12.12 1.75 2.81
CA SER A 51 12.11 1.65 4.27
C SER A 51 10.79 2.10 4.90
N LEU A 52 10.04 2.98 4.24
CA LEU A 52 8.72 3.45 4.71
C LEU A 52 7.60 2.49 4.29
N ILE A 53 7.77 1.82 3.15
CA ILE A 53 6.76 0.93 2.59
C ILE A 53 6.85 -0.47 3.19
N ARG A 54 8.07 -0.98 3.41
CA ARG A 54 8.30 -2.33 3.91
C ARG A 54 7.51 -2.64 5.19
N PRO A 55 7.46 -1.78 6.22
CA PRO A 55 6.65 -2.03 7.41
C PRO A 55 5.14 -2.11 7.11
N ILE A 56 4.65 -1.35 6.13
CA ILE A 56 3.23 -1.35 5.73
C ILE A 56 2.89 -2.69 5.06
N LEU A 57 3.69 -3.11 4.07
CA LEU A 57 3.48 -4.39 3.40
C LEU A 57 3.59 -5.59 4.35
N GLN A 58 4.51 -5.53 5.32
CA GLN A 58 4.63 -6.54 6.37
C GLN A 58 3.38 -6.61 7.25
N ARG A 59 2.77 -5.46 7.59
CA ARG A 59 1.49 -5.44 8.32
C ARG A 59 0.36 -6.03 7.49
N PHE A 60 0.30 -5.74 6.20
CA PHE A 60 -0.71 -6.33 5.33
C PHE A 60 -0.54 -7.85 5.17
N LEU A 61 0.69 -8.35 5.07
CA LEU A 61 0.96 -9.78 5.14
C LEU A 61 0.49 -10.39 6.47
N ALA A 62 0.84 -9.77 7.60
CA ALA A 62 0.44 -10.26 8.92
C ALA A 62 -1.09 -10.23 9.13
N ALA A 63 -1.78 -9.28 8.50
CA ALA A 63 -3.23 -9.15 8.51
C ALA A 63 -3.94 -10.06 7.48
N GLY A 64 -3.20 -10.83 6.67
CA GLY A 64 -3.77 -11.66 5.61
C GLY A 64 -4.36 -10.88 4.42
N LEU A 65 -4.03 -9.59 4.29
CA LEU A 65 -4.46 -8.73 3.18
C LEU A 65 -3.58 -8.93 1.93
N LEU A 66 -2.33 -9.33 2.14
CA LEU A 66 -1.41 -9.76 1.08
C LEU A 66 -1.04 -11.22 1.31
N SER A 67 -0.70 -11.92 0.24
CA SER A 67 -0.08 -13.24 0.29
C SER A 67 1.37 -13.15 -0.20
N PRO A 68 2.32 -13.82 0.47
CA PRO A 68 3.68 -13.92 -0.04
C PRO A 68 3.67 -14.81 -1.27
N VAL A 69 4.30 -14.36 -2.34
CA VAL A 69 4.54 -15.22 -3.51
C VAL A 69 5.97 -15.73 -3.46
N THR A 70 6.11 -17.05 -3.60
CA THR A 70 7.43 -17.67 -3.76
C THR A 70 7.97 -17.22 -5.11
N ALA A 71 9.03 -16.39 -5.08
CA ALA A 71 9.67 -15.91 -6.30
C ALA A 71 10.04 -17.12 -7.20
N PRO A 72 9.84 -17.03 -8.53
CA PRO A 72 10.42 -18.00 -9.43
C PRO A 72 11.93 -18.06 -9.13
N SER A 73 12.47 -19.27 -9.06
CA SER A 73 13.82 -19.63 -8.58
C SER A 73 15.00 -18.90 -9.24
N SER A 74 14.74 -18.03 -10.23
CA SER A 74 15.71 -17.26 -10.99
C SER A 74 16.00 -15.85 -10.47
N ILE A 75 15.19 -15.25 -9.57
CA ILE A 75 15.40 -13.87 -9.09
C ILE A 75 15.67 -13.85 -7.59
N ARG A 76 16.95 -13.92 -7.20
CA ARG A 76 17.37 -13.74 -5.79
C ARG A 76 17.05 -12.32 -5.30
N GLY A 77 16.31 -12.21 -4.21
CA GLY A 77 16.22 -11.00 -3.38
C GLY A 77 14.93 -10.17 -3.53
N ALA A 78 14.12 -10.38 -4.56
CA ALA A 78 12.83 -9.73 -4.70
C ALA A 78 11.75 -10.49 -3.91
N LYS A 79 11.08 -9.81 -2.97
CA LYS A 79 9.85 -10.32 -2.34
C LYS A 79 8.66 -9.88 -3.18
N TYR A 80 7.94 -10.85 -3.71
CA TYR A 80 6.70 -10.65 -4.42
C TYR A 80 5.52 -10.76 -3.45
N PHE A 81 4.56 -9.87 -3.62
CA PHE A 81 3.32 -9.82 -2.88
C PHE A 81 2.18 -9.92 -3.88
N ASP A 82 1.24 -10.81 -3.60
CA ASP A 82 -0.05 -10.83 -4.24
C ASP A 82 -1.01 -10.07 -3.33
N ALA A 83 -1.50 -8.91 -3.79
CA ALA A 83 -2.65 -8.32 -3.15
C ALA A 83 -3.84 -9.12 -3.58
N GLN A 84 -4.57 -9.69 -2.61
CA GLN A 84 -5.85 -10.33 -2.89
C GLN A 84 -6.86 -9.23 -3.27
N LEU A 85 -6.70 -8.59 -4.43
CA LEU A 85 -7.41 -7.38 -4.85
C LEU A 85 -8.92 -7.60 -4.86
N ASN A 86 -9.33 -8.85 -5.11
CA ASN A 86 -10.72 -9.28 -5.13
C ASN A 86 -11.29 -9.60 -3.73
N SER A 87 -10.45 -9.73 -2.71
CA SER A 87 -10.86 -9.99 -1.32
C SER A 87 -11.77 -8.85 -0.82
N PRO A 88 -12.90 -9.17 -0.15
CA PRO A 88 -13.76 -8.16 0.47
C PRO A 88 -13.01 -7.26 1.45
N ALA A 89 -12.03 -7.82 2.18
CA ALA A 89 -11.23 -7.06 3.15
C ALA A 89 -10.36 -5.99 2.46
N TRP A 90 -9.72 -6.36 1.34
CA TRP A 90 -8.92 -5.42 0.57
C TRP A 90 -9.77 -4.31 -0.06
N ARG A 91 -10.93 -4.68 -0.65
CA ARG A 91 -11.88 -3.71 -1.19
C ARG A 91 -12.40 -2.74 -0.12
N GLY A 92 -12.72 -3.23 1.08
CA GLY A 92 -13.13 -2.40 2.21
C GLY A 92 -12.02 -1.43 2.65
N LEU A 93 -10.77 -1.88 2.69
CA LEU A 93 -9.63 -1.03 2.99
C LEU A 93 -9.42 0.07 1.93
N ILE A 94 -9.53 -0.27 0.65
CA ILE A 94 -9.46 0.73 -0.44
C ILE A 94 -10.57 1.76 -0.28
N ALA A 95 -11.82 1.32 -0.07
CA ALA A 95 -12.95 2.23 0.09
C ALA A 95 -12.73 3.20 1.24
N LEU A 96 -12.32 2.71 2.41
CA LEU A 96 -11.97 3.55 3.55
C LEU A 96 -10.85 4.55 3.21
N CYS A 97 -9.77 4.10 2.56
CA CYS A 97 -8.67 4.97 2.18
C CYS A 97 -9.11 6.05 1.18
N ARG A 98 -10.01 5.74 0.24
CA ARG A 98 -10.59 6.70 -0.70
C ARG A 98 -11.46 7.74 0.00
N GLU A 99 -12.29 7.33 0.96
CA GLU A 99 -13.08 8.27 1.78
C GLU A 99 -12.18 9.21 2.57
N LEU A 100 -11.13 8.68 3.21
CA LEU A 100 -10.17 9.49 3.98
C LEU A 100 -9.35 10.45 3.11
N ALA A 101 -9.11 10.10 1.84
CA ALA A 101 -8.47 10.94 0.84
C ALA A 101 -9.44 11.96 0.18
N GLY A 102 -10.73 11.65 0.10
CA GLY A 102 -11.77 12.52 -0.47
C GLY A 102 -12.38 13.52 0.51
N SER A 103 -12.35 13.23 1.81
CA SER A 103 -12.94 14.04 2.90
C SER A 103 -12.26 15.41 3.14
N ASP A 104 -11.40 15.88 2.24
CA ASP A 104 -10.79 17.23 2.27
C ASP A 104 -11.48 18.23 1.31
N ARG A 105 -12.59 17.85 0.68
CA ARG A 105 -13.36 18.70 -0.24
C ARG A 105 -14.60 19.37 0.39
N LEU A 106 -14.70 19.43 1.71
CA LEU A 106 -15.80 20.10 2.42
C LEU A 106 -15.26 21.16 3.39
#